data_AF-A0A1X2HZM5-F1
#
_entry.id   AF-A0A1X2HZM5-F1
#
_cell.length_a   1.000
_cell.length_b   1.000
_cell.length_c   1.000
_cell.angle_alpha   90.00
_cell.angle_beta   90.00
_cell.angle_gamma   90.00
#
_symmetry.space_group_name_H-M   'P 1'
#
loop_
_entity.id
_entity.type
_entity.pdbx_description
1 polymer ?
#
loop_
_entity_poly.entity_id
_entity_poly.type
_entity_poly.pdbx_seq_one_letter_code
_entity_poly.pdbx_strand_id
1 'polypeptide(L)'
;MMKSISVILCIAATMTIASAQSILLDYPGQSQSTTQPAGQCFTLANAAEQLPRRAVASEPLVCEVYQDEECYVPEYELPQLSLTGNPTDLSSLRIPQYGSLRCLPSLG
;
A
#
# COMPACT_ATOMS: atom_id res chain seq x y z
N MET A 1 3.74 -50.15 28.16
CA MET A 1 4.36 -49.06 27.37
C MET A 1 3.37 -48.61 26.30
N MET A 2 2.61 -47.53 26.54
CA MET A 2 1.65 -46.99 25.58
C MET A 2 2.29 -45.81 24.85
N LYS A 3 2.45 -45.94 23.52
CA LYS A 3 2.88 -44.87 22.63
C LYS A 3 1.66 -44.01 22.32
N SER A 4 1.62 -42.79 22.86
CA SER A 4 0.60 -41.80 22.50
C SER A 4 1.00 -41.11 21.21
N ILE A 5 0.22 -41.29 20.14
CA ILE A 5 0.40 -40.64 18.86
C ILE A 5 -0.30 -39.28 18.96
N SER A 6 0.49 -38.21 19.01
CA SER A 6 -0.04 -36.84 18.99
C SER A 6 -0.44 -36.50 17.57
N VAL A 7 -1.76 -36.49 17.31
CA VAL A 7 -2.34 -36.01 16.05
C VAL A 7 -2.31 -34.48 16.09
N ILE A 8 -1.38 -33.90 15.32
CA ILE A 8 -1.31 -32.44 15.13
C ILE A 8 -2.46 -32.07 14.18
N LEU A 9 -3.49 -31.45 14.75
CA LEU A 9 -4.63 -30.91 14.04
C LEU A 9 -4.19 -29.60 13.37
N CYS A 10 -3.85 -29.63 12.08
CA CYS A 10 -3.63 -28.42 11.29
C CYS A 10 -4.97 -27.70 11.08
N ILE A 11 -5.24 -26.69 11.91
CA ILE A 11 -6.37 -25.78 11.71
C ILE A 11 -5.97 -24.85 10.56
N ALA A 12 -6.41 -25.18 9.34
CA ALA A 12 -6.40 -24.24 8.23
C ALA A 12 -7.48 -23.18 8.52
N ALA A 13 -7.09 -22.08 9.14
CA ALA A 13 -7.93 -20.91 9.26
C ALA A 13 -8.06 -20.28 7.86
N THR A 14 -9.16 -20.58 7.16
CA THR A 14 -9.58 -19.82 5.99
C THR A 14 -9.99 -18.42 6.46
N MET A 15 -9.02 -17.52 6.56
CA MET A 15 -9.29 -16.10 6.74
C MET A 15 -10.12 -15.63 5.55
N THR A 16 -11.37 -15.25 5.82
CA THR A 16 -12.22 -14.55 4.89
C THR A 16 -11.54 -13.21 4.62
N ILE A 17 -10.88 -13.07 3.46
CA ILE A 17 -10.39 -11.78 2.99
C ILE A 17 -11.63 -10.96 2.68
N ALA A 18 -12.11 -10.17 3.64
CA ALA A 18 -12.89 -8.99 3.33
C ALA A 18 -12.04 -8.22 2.31
N SER A 19 -12.57 -8.01 1.11
CA SER A 19 -11.86 -7.38 -0.01
C SER A 19 -11.19 -6.10 0.47
N ALA A 20 -9.91 -6.18 0.85
CA ALA A 20 -9.18 -5.04 1.35
C ALA A 20 -8.94 -4.14 0.14
N GLN A 21 -9.42 -2.91 0.21
CA GLN A 21 -9.12 -1.91 -0.81
C GLN A 21 -7.60 -1.83 -0.98
N SER A 22 -7.15 -1.66 -2.22
CA SER A 22 -5.73 -1.74 -2.54
C SER A 22 -5.32 -0.66 -3.52
N ILE A 23 -4.02 -0.35 -3.49
CA ILE A 23 -3.34 0.53 -4.43
C ILE A 23 -2.36 -0.32 -5.22
N LEU A 24 -2.38 -0.20 -6.54
CA LEU A 24 -1.39 -0.76 -7.44
C LEU A 24 -0.39 0.34 -7.79
N LEU A 25 0.89 0.09 -7.58
CA LEU A 25 1.99 1.01 -7.84
C LEU A 25 2.87 0.49 -8.97
N ASP A 26 3.09 1.32 -9.98
CA ASP A 26 3.95 0.99 -11.12
C ASP A 26 5.32 1.65 -10.96
N TYR A 27 6.36 0.84 -10.81
CA TYR A 27 7.74 1.32 -10.68
C TYR A 27 8.51 1.26 -12.01
N PRO A 28 9.48 2.16 -12.22
CA PRO A 28 10.36 2.10 -13.39
C PRO A 28 11.10 0.76 -13.48
N GLY A 29 11.00 0.08 -14.63
CA GLY A 29 11.74 -1.16 -14.88
C GLY A 29 11.16 -2.41 -14.22
N GLN A 30 10.04 -2.29 -13.49
CA GLN A 30 9.28 -3.46 -13.03
C GLN A 30 8.25 -3.87 -14.10
N SER A 31 8.13 -5.18 -14.32
CA SER A 31 7.16 -5.75 -15.27
C SER A 31 5.76 -5.92 -14.68
N GLN A 32 5.63 -5.88 -13.35
CA GLN A 32 4.38 -6.04 -12.62
C GLN A 32 4.22 -4.92 -11.59
N SER A 33 2.99 -4.49 -11.38
CA SER A 33 2.65 -3.52 -10.34
C SER A 33 2.83 -4.14 -8.94
N THR A 34 3.20 -3.31 -7.98
CA THR A 34 3.22 -3.69 -6.56
C THR A 34 1.89 -3.35 -5.92
N THR A 35 1.26 -4.31 -5.24
CA THR A 35 0.02 -4.09 -4.51
C THR A 35 0.31 -3.64 -3.09
N GLN A 36 -0.31 -2.54 -2.67
CA GLN A 36 -0.28 -2.02 -1.31
C GLN A 36 -1.68 -2.02 -0.69
N PRO A 37 -1.83 -2.36 0.60
CA PRO A 37 -3.11 -2.30 1.28
C PRO A 37 -3.52 -0.85 1.57
N ALA A 38 -4.79 -0.51 1.36
CA ALA A 38 -5.35 0.74 1.87
C ALA A 38 -5.49 0.69 3.40
N GLY A 39 -5.50 1.87 4.02
CA GLY A 39 -5.65 2.07 5.47
C GLY A 39 -4.36 1.96 6.27
N GLN A 40 -3.37 1.22 5.76
CA GLN A 40 -2.06 1.07 6.38
C GLN A 40 -1.06 2.07 5.79
N CYS A 41 -0.07 2.42 6.59
CA CYS A 41 1.08 3.20 6.15
C CYS A 41 2.05 2.28 5.39
N PHE A 42 2.60 2.74 4.27
CA PHE A 42 3.64 2.02 3.55
C PHE A 42 4.63 2.97 2.88
N THR A 43 5.90 2.57 2.80
CA THR A 43 6.95 3.32 2.10
C THR A 43 6.66 3.38 0.60
N LEU A 44 6.76 4.58 0.02
CA LEU A 44 6.54 4.76 -1.42
C LEU A 44 7.69 4.20 -2.26
N ALA A 45 8.92 4.36 -1.79
CA ALA A 45 10.08 3.83 -2.51
C ALA A 45 10.08 2.29 -2.45
N ASN A 46 10.36 1.65 -3.59
CA ASN A 46 10.60 0.20 -3.60
C ASN A 46 11.98 -0.14 -3.01
N ALA A 47 12.30 -1.44 -2.91
CA ALA A 47 13.58 -1.91 -2.40
C ALA A 47 14.82 -1.46 -3.22
N ALA A 48 14.62 -0.90 -4.41
CA ALA A 48 15.67 -0.30 -5.24
C ALA A 48 15.72 1.24 -5.12
N GLU A 49 15.06 1.81 -4.09
CA GLU A 49 14.95 3.25 -3.83
C GLU A 49 14.29 4.04 -4.98
N GLN A 50 13.45 3.38 -5.77
CA GLN A 50 12.73 4.02 -6.87
C GLN A 50 11.33 4.40 -6.42
N LEU A 51 10.89 5.61 -6.81
CA LEU A 51 9.51 6.04 -6.65
C LEU A 51 8.61 5.46 -7.76
N PRO A 52 7.32 5.22 -7.48
CA PRO A 52 6.38 4.79 -8.49
C PRO A 52 6.10 5.94 -9.46
N ARG A 53 5.90 5.59 -10.73
CA ARG A 53 5.48 6.56 -11.76
C ARG A 53 3.98 6.72 -11.78
N ARG A 54 3.24 5.66 -11.43
CA ARG A 54 1.78 5.65 -11.48
C ARG A 54 1.21 4.90 -10.29
N ALA A 55 -0.01 5.29 -9.93
CA ALA A 55 -0.83 4.56 -8.98
C ALA A 55 -2.26 4.39 -9.51
N VAL A 56 -2.88 3.26 -9.18
CA VAL A 56 -4.29 2.96 -9.43
C VAL A 56 -4.88 2.44 -8.13
N ALA A 57 -6.06 2.89 -7.74
CA ALA A 57 -6.77 2.31 -6.60
C ALA A 57 -7.93 1.43 -7.07
N SER A 58 -8.16 0.32 -6.36
CA SER A 58 -9.28 -0.58 -6.66
C SER A 58 -10.65 0.08 -6.43
N GLU A 59 -10.69 1.07 -5.54
CA GLU A 59 -11.85 1.90 -5.19
C GLU A 59 -11.36 3.35 -4.98
N PRO A 60 -12.23 4.38 -4.96
CA PRO A 60 -11.82 5.74 -4.67
C PRO A 60 -11.16 5.89 -3.28
N LEU A 61 -9.93 6.38 -3.26
CA LEU A 61 -9.13 6.63 -2.06
C LEU A 61 -8.61 8.06 -2.04
N VAL A 62 -8.50 8.63 -0.84
CA VAL A 62 -7.74 9.85 -0.58
C VAL A 62 -6.46 9.45 0.14
N CYS A 63 -5.32 9.86 -0.42
CA CYS A 63 -4.02 9.53 0.10
C CYS A 63 -3.28 10.79 0.56
N GLU A 64 -2.63 10.66 1.70
CA GLU A 64 -1.74 11.67 2.27
C GLU A 64 -0.30 11.15 2.23
N VAL A 65 0.63 12.06 1.95
CA VAL A 65 2.06 11.79 1.91
C VAL A 65 2.67 12.22 3.24
N TYR A 66 3.60 11.44 3.75
CA TYR A 66 4.30 11.69 5.00
C TYR A 66 5.82 11.70 4.76
N GLN A 67 6.55 12.41 5.62
CA GLN A 67 8.02 12.55 5.52
C GLN A 67 8.78 11.35 6.08
N ASP A 68 8.15 10.60 6.99
CA ASP A 68 8.69 9.43 7.66
C ASP A 68 8.00 8.14 7.20
N GLU A 69 8.56 6.99 7.55
CA GLU A 69 8.07 5.67 7.13
C GLU A 69 6.84 5.18 7.92
N GLU A 70 6.54 5.80 9.07
CA GLU A 70 5.48 5.38 9.98
C GLU A 70 4.21 6.25 9.87
N CYS A 71 4.21 7.24 8.97
CA CYS A 71 3.14 8.20 8.76
C CYS A 71 2.82 9.07 10.00
N TYR A 72 3.85 9.57 10.70
CA TYR A 72 3.67 10.48 11.84
C TYR A 72 3.76 11.96 11.48
N VAL A 73 4.51 12.31 10.44
CA VAL A 73 4.80 13.69 10.02
C VAL A 73 4.24 13.92 8.61
N PRO A 74 3.04 14.51 8.49
CA PRO A 74 2.46 14.79 7.18
C PRO A 74 3.31 15.77 6.37
N GLU A 75 3.37 15.56 5.06
CA GLU A 75 4.01 16.47 4.10
C GLU A 75 2.98 17.47 3.58
N TYR A 76 2.85 18.61 4.27
CA TYR A 76 1.84 19.62 3.97
C TYR A 76 2.10 20.40 2.66
N GLU A 77 3.31 20.34 2.10
CA GLU A 77 3.60 20.98 0.81
C GLU A 77 3.06 20.16 -0.37
N LEU A 78 2.72 18.89 -0.16
CA LEU A 78 2.13 18.03 -1.18
C LEU A 78 0.60 18.01 -1.09
N PRO A 79 -0.11 18.15 -2.22
CA PRO A 79 -1.55 18.01 -2.23
C PRO A 79 -1.94 16.57 -1.87
N GLN A 80 -3.09 16.42 -1.23
CA GLN A 80 -3.72 15.10 -1.10
C GLN A 80 -3.96 14.50 -2.48
N LEU A 81 -3.64 13.22 -2.61
CA LEU A 81 -3.79 12.48 -3.86
C LEU A 81 -5.12 11.75 -3.86
N SER A 82 -5.97 12.05 -4.84
CA SER A 82 -7.19 11.29 -5.08
C SER A 82 -6.90 10.16 -6.06
N LEU A 83 -6.85 8.93 -5.57
CA LEU A 83 -6.67 7.74 -6.40
C LEU A 83 -8.04 7.13 -6.70
N THR A 84 -8.21 6.72 -7.95
CA THR A 84 -9.43 6.04 -8.42
C THR A 84 -9.03 4.83 -9.27
N GLY A 85 -10.00 4.19 -9.93
CA GLY A 85 -9.71 3.14 -10.91
C GLY A 85 -8.91 3.61 -12.13
N ASN A 86 -8.74 4.92 -12.33
CA ASN A 86 -7.90 5.46 -13.39
C ASN A 86 -6.44 5.66 -12.93
N PRO A 87 -5.44 5.34 -13.76
CA PRO A 87 -4.04 5.59 -13.45
C PRO A 87 -3.76 7.08 -13.20
N THR A 88 -3.23 7.35 -12.02
CA THR A 88 -2.75 8.68 -11.62
C THR A 88 -1.24 8.74 -11.82
N ASP A 89 -0.76 9.75 -12.54
CA ASP A 89 0.68 9.99 -12.70
C ASP A 89 1.25 10.62 -11.43
N LEU A 90 2.29 9.99 -10.88
CA LEU A 90 2.99 10.41 -9.68
C LEU A 90 4.36 11.06 -10.00
N SER A 91 4.76 11.06 -11.28
CA SER A 91 6.10 11.50 -11.71
C SER A 91 6.40 12.97 -11.41
N SER A 92 5.37 13.81 -11.22
CA SER A 92 5.49 15.24 -10.90
C SER A 92 5.55 15.53 -9.40
N LEU A 93 5.23 14.55 -8.55
CA LEU A 93 5.24 14.72 -7.10
C LEU A 93 6.68 14.66 -6.60
N ARG A 94 7.07 15.67 -5.82
CA ARG A 94 8.34 15.67 -5.10
C ARG A 94 8.20 14.91 -3.80
N ILE A 95 8.16 13.59 -3.91
CA ILE A 95 7.99 12.72 -2.75
C ILE A 95 9.33 12.62 -2.00
N PRO A 96 9.34 12.72 -0.66
CA PRO A 96 10.54 12.49 0.15
C PRO A 96 11.13 11.10 -0.11
N GLN A 97 12.46 10.97 -0.07
CA GLN A 97 13.15 9.68 -0.33
C GLN A 97 12.70 8.57 0.63
N TYR A 98 12.39 8.93 1.88
CA TYR A 98 11.85 8.05 2.93
C TYR A 98 10.35 8.27 3.17
N GLY A 99 9.69 8.90 2.21
CA GLY A 99 8.29 9.24 2.34
C GLY A 99 7.40 7.99 2.30
N SER A 100 6.35 8.03 3.10
CA SER A 100 5.32 7.01 3.12
C SER A 100 3.98 7.58 2.66
N LEU A 101 3.09 6.67 2.28
CA LEU A 101 1.74 6.98 1.87
C LEU A 101 0.77 6.31 2.83
N ARG A 102 -0.31 7.01 3.16
CA ARG A 102 -1.49 6.39 3.76
C ARG A 102 -2.72 6.79 2.96
N CYS A 103 -3.43 5.79 2.46
CA CYS A 103 -4.66 5.97 1.70
C CYS A 103 -5.86 5.51 2.50
N LEU A 104 -6.92 6.32 2.54
CA LEU A 104 -8.18 6.00 3.20
C LEU A 104 -9.33 6.08 2.18
N PRO A 105 -10.43 5.35 2.40
CA PRO A 105 -11.63 5.48 1.57
C PRO A 105 -12.04 6.95 1.47
N SER A 106 -12.35 7.44 0.26
CA SER A 106 -12.95 8.77 0.16
C SER A 106 -14.34 8.73 0.80
N LEU A 107 -14.52 9.41 1.92
CA LEU A 107 -15.85 9.64 2.48
C LEU A 107 -16.54 10.64 1.55
N GLY A 108 -17.48 10.14 0.73
CA GLY A 108 -18.30 10.95 -0.16
C GLY A 108 -19.21 11.91 0.61
#